data_AF-K1SG71-F1
#
_entry.id   AF-K1SG71-F1
#
_cell.length_a   1.000
_cell.length_b   1.000
_cell.length_c   1.000
_cell.angle_alpha   90.00
_cell.angle_beta   90.00
_cell.angle_gamma   90.00
#
_symmetry.space_group_name_H-M   'P 1'
#
loop_
_entity.id
_entity.type
_entity.pdbx_description
1 polymer ?
#
loop_
_entity_poly.entity_id
_entity_poly.type
_entity_poly.pdbx_seq_one_letter_code
_entity_poly.pdbx_strand_id
1 'polypeptide(L)'
;MGLVLHGSFFPRDGYNLLHYDLGVLNGEGINTRDRNRSKDLAARLTLHPVRGLTLSGSYYWGEYGPDYRRRVRYGAGVCYDRGAVVLRSEWIGGETDVTTGDSGAVRRIESGGWYVMGGWHATRSFTPVVRYDTFLEQVSVSSTRQSNCTAGFIWQPVRYLRC
;
A
#
# COMPACT_ATOMS: atom_id res chain seq x y z
N MET A 1 16.31 13.30 -2.46
CA MET A 1 16.86 12.96 -1.13
C MET A 1 15.72 12.93 -0.14
N GLY A 2 15.77 12.04 0.86
CA GLY A 2 14.72 11.92 1.87
C GLY A 2 15.28 11.30 3.15
N LEU A 3 14.56 11.46 4.24
CA LEU A 3 14.89 10.92 5.55
C LEU A 3 13.68 10.15 6.07
N VAL A 4 13.91 8.94 6.57
CA VAL A 4 12.88 8.10 7.17
C VAL A 4 13.30 7.75 8.59
N LEU A 5 12.42 8.01 9.54
CA LEU A 5 12.52 7.59 10.92
C LEU A 5 11.61 6.41 11.12
N HIS A 6 12.16 5.29 11.58
CA HIS A 6 11.38 4.09 11.90
C HIS A 6 11.65 3.66 13.34
N GLY A 7 10.68 3.01 13.96
CA GLY A 7 10.82 2.54 15.33
C GLY A 7 9.69 1.60 15.72
N SER A 8 9.86 0.94 16.87
CA SER A 8 8.85 0.06 17.43
C SER A 8 8.66 0.31 18.91
N PHE A 9 7.41 0.29 19.35
CA PHE A 9 7.01 0.46 20.74
C PHE A 9 6.33 -0.79 21.30
N PHE A 10 6.39 -0.91 22.63
CA PHE A 10 5.80 -1.99 23.43
C PHE A 10 6.27 -3.39 23.01
N PRO A 11 7.52 -3.75 23.33
CA PRO A 11 7.99 -5.11 23.16
C PRO A 11 7.18 -6.07 24.05
N ARG A 12 6.74 -7.19 23.47
CA ARG A 12 6.16 -8.35 24.13
C ARG A 12 7.04 -9.57 23.81
N ASP A 13 6.84 -10.68 24.53
CA ASP A 13 7.61 -11.91 24.30
C ASP A 13 7.54 -12.35 22.82
N GLY A 14 8.61 -12.05 22.08
CA GLY A 14 8.81 -12.41 20.68
C GLY A 14 8.15 -11.51 19.62
N TYR A 15 7.52 -10.37 19.95
CA TYR A 15 7.00 -9.41 18.95
C TYR A 15 6.79 -8.00 19.53
N ASN A 16 6.82 -6.98 18.65
CA ASN A 16 6.52 -5.59 19.01
C ASN A 16 5.10 -5.22 18.62
N LEU A 17 4.33 -4.66 19.56
CA LEU A 17 2.91 -4.35 19.36
C LEU A 17 2.70 -3.24 18.32
N LEU A 18 3.58 -2.23 18.28
CA LEU A 18 3.43 -1.08 17.39
C LEU A 18 4.75 -0.81 16.67
N HIS A 19 4.67 -0.59 15.38
CA HIS A 19 5.75 -0.12 14.52
C HIS A 19 5.30 1.13 13.78
N TYR A 20 6.19 2.08 13.60
CA TYR A 20 5.92 3.30 12.87
C TYR A 20 7.08 3.61 11.93
N ASP A 21 6.74 4.13 10.75
CA ASP A 21 7.66 4.66 9.76
C ASP A 21 7.18 6.07 9.37
N LEU A 22 8.03 7.08 9.55
CA LEU A 22 7.74 8.47 9.19
C LEU A 22 8.85 8.97 8.28
N GLY A 23 8.51 9.24 7.02
CA GLY A 23 9.42 9.66 5.97
C GLY A 23 9.11 11.07 5.48
N VAL A 24 10.15 11.89 5.32
CA VAL A 24 10.10 13.13 4.54
C VAL A 24 10.96 12.93 3.29
N LEU A 25 10.33 13.04 2.13
CA LEU A 25 10.89 12.71 0.83
C LEU A 25 10.90 13.96 -0.05
N ASN A 26 11.84 14.06 -0.99
CA ASN A 26 11.74 15.07 -2.06
C ASN A 26 10.87 14.49 -3.18
N GLY A 27 9.75 15.16 -3.46
CA GLY A 27 8.62 14.66 -4.26
C GLY A 27 8.62 15.00 -5.76
N GLU A 28 9.64 15.67 -6.29
CA GLU A 28 9.73 15.88 -7.74
C GLU A 28 10.36 14.63 -8.36
N GLY A 29 9.59 13.94 -9.19
CA GLY A 29 9.92 12.64 -9.76
C GLY A 29 11.23 12.57 -10.55
N ILE A 30 11.51 11.39 -11.10
CA ILE A 30 12.74 11.12 -11.86
C ILE A 30 12.80 12.02 -13.10
N ASN A 31 13.94 12.73 -13.27
CA ASN A 31 14.34 13.43 -14.50
C ASN A 31 13.68 14.79 -14.83
N THR A 32 13.17 15.53 -13.84
CA THR A 32 12.72 16.93 -14.03
C THR A 32 13.62 17.90 -13.26
N ARG A 33 13.91 19.07 -13.85
CA ARG A 33 14.71 20.12 -13.19
C ARG A 33 13.89 20.65 -12.02
N ASP A 34 14.38 20.42 -10.80
CA ASP A 34 13.73 20.71 -9.52
C ASP A 34 13.11 22.11 -9.50
N ARG A 35 11.79 22.19 -9.69
CA ARG A 35 11.01 23.45 -9.73
C ARG A 35 10.06 23.57 -8.54
N ASN A 36 10.10 22.64 -7.59
CA ASN A 36 9.21 22.61 -6.44
C ASN A 36 10.01 22.67 -5.14
N ARG A 37 9.58 23.49 -4.17
CA ARG A 37 10.20 23.54 -2.84
C ARG A 37 9.52 22.61 -1.83
N SER A 38 8.41 21.97 -2.18
CA SER A 38 7.64 21.12 -1.28
C SER A 38 8.32 19.78 -1.01
N LYS A 39 8.11 19.28 0.21
CA LYS A 39 8.54 17.96 0.66
C LYS A 39 7.31 17.07 0.75
N ASP A 40 7.49 15.81 0.36
CA ASP A 40 6.46 14.80 0.50
C ASP A 40 6.60 14.13 1.87
N LEU A 41 5.47 13.91 2.54
CA LEU A 41 5.38 13.25 3.82
C LEU A 41 4.75 11.87 3.65
N ALA A 42 5.45 10.83 4.08
CA ALA A 42 4.95 9.47 4.15
C ALA A 42 4.90 9.02 5.61
N ALA A 43 3.79 8.43 6.03
CA ALA A 43 3.61 7.85 7.34
C ALA A 43 3.02 6.46 7.20
N ARG A 44 3.54 5.50 7.97
CA ARG A 44 2.98 4.17 8.09
C ARG A 44 2.97 3.76 9.56
N LEU A 45 1.88 3.15 9.98
CA LEU A 45 1.70 2.57 11.29
C LEU A 45 1.33 1.11 11.11
N THR A 46 1.98 0.23 11.86
CA THR A 46 1.70 -1.20 11.84
C THR A 46 1.53 -1.69 13.26
N LEU A 47 0.37 -2.28 13.57
CA LEU A 47 0.00 -2.84 14.85
C LEU A 47 0.01 -4.36 14.77
N HIS A 48 0.50 -5.03 15.80
CA HIS A 48 0.50 -6.48 15.96
C HIS A 48 -0.24 -6.87 17.24
N PRO A 49 -1.59 -6.80 17.28
CA PRO A 49 -2.36 -7.01 18.52
C PRO A 49 -2.14 -8.40 19.12
N VAL A 50 -2.01 -9.41 18.26
CA VAL A 50 -1.75 -10.80 18.63
C VAL A 50 -0.75 -11.42 17.65
N ARG A 51 -0.05 -12.48 18.09
CA ARG A 51 0.88 -13.22 17.22
C ARG A 51 0.17 -13.72 15.96
N GLY A 52 0.69 -13.31 14.80
CA GLY A 52 0.17 -13.67 13.48
C GLY A 52 -0.83 -12.66 12.90
N LEU A 53 -1.37 -11.71 13.68
CA LEU A 53 -2.24 -10.66 13.16
C LEU A 53 -1.48 -9.34 13.07
N THR A 54 -1.53 -8.72 11.89
CA THR A 54 -0.95 -7.43 11.57
C THR A 54 -2.05 -6.52 11.05
N LEU A 55 -2.22 -5.35 11.64
CA LEU A 55 -3.03 -4.26 11.12
C LEU A 55 -2.08 -3.16 10.66
N SER A 56 -2.29 -2.58 9.49
CA SER A 56 -1.44 -1.49 9.00
C SER A 56 -2.28 -0.35 8.46
N GLY A 57 -1.85 0.88 8.73
CA GLY A 57 -2.36 2.08 8.10
C GLY A 57 -1.20 2.84 7.45
N SER A 58 -1.41 3.39 6.28
CA SER A 58 -0.45 4.26 5.60
C SER A 58 -1.14 5.54 5.17
N TYR A 59 -0.38 6.64 5.22
CA TYR A 59 -0.81 7.94 4.76
C TYR A 59 0.36 8.63 4.08
N TYR A 60 0.11 9.15 2.90
CA TYR A 60 1.06 9.86 2.08
C TYR A 60 0.43 11.17 1.67
N TRP A 61 1.15 12.25 1.88
CA TRP A 61 0.78 13.57 1.43
C TRP A 61 1.97 14.15 0.66
N GLY A 62 1.73 14.57 -0.57
CA GLY A 62 2.75 15.22 -1.38
C GLY A 62 2.13 16.23 -2.32
N GLU A 63 2.99 17.04 -2.91
CA GLU A 63 2.62 18.06 -3.89
C GLU A 63 3.54 17.93 -5.10
N TYR A 64 3.01 18.14 -6.31
CA TYR A 64 3.82 18.01 -7.53
C TYR A 64 3.53 19.10 -8.56
N GLY A 65 4.55 19.40 -9.38
CA GLY A 65 4.45 20.35 -10.48
C GLY A 65 4.52 21.83 -10.04
N PRO A 66 4.54 22.76 -11.01
CA PRO A 66 4.72 24.19 -10.75
C PRO A 66 3.55 24.83 -9.98
N ASP A 67 2.37 24.20 -10.02
CA ASP A 67 1.15 24.69 -9.38
C ASP A 67 0.88 24.07 -7.99
N TYR A 68 1.85 23.35 -7.39
CA TYR A 68 1.72 22.69 -6.08
C TYR A 68 0.48 21.78 -5.99
N ARG A 69 0.30 20.89 -6.95
CA ARG A 69 -0.91 20.06 -7.04
C ARG A 69 -0.91 18.97 -6.01
N ARG A 70 -2.04 18.81 -5.32
CA ARG A 70 -2.15 17.88 -4.21
C ARG A 70 -2.20 16.43 -4.71
N ARG A 71 -1.38 15.59 -4.09
CA ARG A 71 -1.38 14.14 -4.23
C ARG A 71 -1.41 13.49 -2.86
N VAL A 72 -2.56 12.93 -2.51
CA VAL A 72 -2.73 12.18 -1.27
C VAL A 72 -2.98 10.72 -1.60
N ARG A 73 -2.35 9.83 -0.82
CA ARG A 73 -2.64 8.41 -0.82
C ARG A 73 -2.82 7.97 0.62
N TYR A 74 -3.80 7.14 0.87
CA TYR A 74 -3.98 6.51 2.17
C TYR A 74 -4.30 5.04 1.95
N GLY A 75 -3.91 4.21 2.91
CA GLY A 75 -4.12 2.77 2.83
C GLY A 75 -4.39 2.20 4.20
N ALA A 76 -5.16 1.12 4.22
CA ALA A 76 -5.40 0.32 5.40
C ALA A 76 -5.29 -1.15 5.01
N GLY A 77 -4.65 -1.95 5.84
CA GLY A 77 -4.41 -3.36 5.57
C GLY A 77 -4.54 -4.21 6.82
N VAL A 78 -4.90 -5.46 6.61
CA VAL A 78 -4.92 -6.50 7.61
C VAL A 78 -4.24 -7.73 7.04
N CYS A 79 -3.38 -8.37 7.83
CA CYS A 79 -2.75 -9.63 7.49
C CYS A 79 -2.87 -10.55 8.69
N TYR A 80 -3.36 -11.76 8.47
CA TYR A 80 -3.29 -12.85 9.40
C TYR A 80 -2.45 -13.96 8.78
N ASP A 81 -1.28 -14.21 9.35
CA ASP A 81 -0.37 -15.27 8.92
C ASP A 81 0.01 -16.09 10.16
N ARG A 82 -0.64 -17.24 10.32
CA ARG A 82 -0.33 -18.17 11.41
C ARG A 82 -0.76 -19.59 11.13
N GLY A 83 0.16 -20.52 11.39
CA GLY A 83 -0.12 -21.95 11.32
C GLY A 83 -0.31 -22.38 9.87
N ALA A 84 -1.50 -22.88 9.54
CA ALA A 84 -1.80 -23.33 8.18
C ALA A 84 -2.45 -22.23 7.31
N VAL A 85 -2.85 -21.09 7.86
CA VAL A 85 -3.69 -20.12 7.14
C VAL A 85 -2.98 -18.79 6.97
N VAL A 86 -3.07 -18.25 5.76
CA VAL A 86 -2.67 -16.88 5.42
C VAL A 86 -3.88 -16.17 4.86
N LEU A 87 -4.20 -15.02 5.42
CA LEU A 87 -5.25 -14.13 4.93
C LEU A 87 -4.67 -12.73 4.90
N ARG A 88 -4.76 -12.04 3.78
CA ARG A 88 -4.31 -10.65 3.65
C ARG A 88 -5.34 -9.84 2.92
N SER A 89 -5.59 -8.63 3.38
CA SER A 89 -6.39 -7.66 2.68
C SER A 89 -5.78 -6.28 2.82
N GLU A 90 -5.93 -5.48 1.78
CA GLU A 90 -5.48 -4.11 1.76
C GLU A 90 -6.47 -3.30 0.96
N TRP A 91 -6.75 -2.10 1.44
CA TRP A 91 -7.51 -1.08 0.76
C TRP A 91 -6.61 0.14 0.62
N ILE A 92 -6.66 0.76 -0.55
CA ILE A 92 -5.95 1.97 -0.88
C ILE A 92 -6.93 2.97 -1.47
N GLY A 93 -6.76 4.22 -1.12
CA GLY A 93 -7.46 5.35 -1.71
C GLY A 93 -6.51 6.49 -1.98
N GLY A 94 -6.91 7.38 -2.86
CA GLY A 94 -6.05 8.46 -3.25
C GLY A 94 -6.77 9.58 -3.96
N GLU A 95 -6.35 10.80 -3.66
CA GLU A 95 -6.79 12.03 -4.30
C GLU A 95 -5.65 12.58 -5.15
N THR A 96 -5.93 12.96 -6.40
CA THR A 96 -4.96 13.58 -7.29
C THR A 96 -5.60 14.68 -8.10
N ASP A 97 -5.00 15.87 -8.02
CA ASP A 97 -5.44 17.03 -8.78
C ASP A 97 -4.82 17.01 -10.19
N VAL A 98 -5.65 16.77 -11.21
CA VAL A 98 -5.23 16.68 -12.62
C VAL A 98 -5.73 17.90 -13.39
N THR A 99 -4.91 18.49 -14.27
CA THR A 99 -5.39 19.51 -15.22
C THR A 99 -5.69 18.89 -16.57
N THR A 100 -6.77 19.35 -17.17
CA THR A 100 -7.13 19.02 -18.55
C THR A 100 -6.54 20.09 -19.49
N GLY A 101 -5.31 19.87 -19.96
CA GLY A 101 -4.61 20.81 -20.87
C GLY A 101 -3.85 21.95 -20.16
N ASP A 102 -3.13 22.75 -20.95
CA ASP A 102 -2.17 23.77 -20.47
C ASP A 102 -2.82 24.99 -19.76
N SER A 103 -4.13 25.20 -19.92
CA SER A 103 -4.90 26.29 -19.30
C SER A 103 -6.23 25.81 -18.69
N GLY A 104 -6.35 24.52 -18.40
CA GLY A 104 -7.61 23.90 -17.97
C GLY A 104 -7.90 24.04 -16.48
N ALA A 105 -9.19 23.96 -16.13
CA ALA A 105 -9.63 23.86 -14.74
C ALA A 105 -9.01 22.64 -14.04
N VAL A 106 -8.56 22.83 -12.79
CA VAL A 106 -8.04 21.74 -11.95
C VAL A 106 -9.21 20.85 -11.54
N ARG A 107 -9.14 19.56 -11.88
CA ARG A 107 -10.13 18.56 -11.46
C ARG A 107 -9.48 17.56 -10.51
N ARG A 108 -10.10 17.37 -9.35
CA ARG A 108 -9.71 16.30 -8.42
C ARG A 108 -10.25 14.96 -8.91
N ILE A 109 -9.36 13.97 -8.98
CA ILE A 109 -9.69 12.58 -9.25
C ILE A 109 -9.48 11.78 -7.97
N GLU A 110 -10.51 11.05 -7.57
CA GLU A 110 -10.47 10.11 -6.45
C GLU A 110 -10.32 8.69 -7.00
N SER A 111 -9.20 8.06 -6.74
CA SER A 111 -8.91 6.67 -7.08
C SER A 111 -9.03 5.79 -5.84
N GLY A 112 -9.48 4.56 -5.98
CA GLY A 112 -9.59 3.64 -4.84
C GLY A 112 -9.59 2.19 -5.28
N GLY A 113 -9.05 1.32 -4.44
CA GLY A 113 -8.99 -0.10 -4.73
C GLY A 113 -8.79 -0.93 -3.47
N TRP A 114 -9.10 -2.21 -3.57
CA TRP A 114 -8.83 -3.16 -2.51
C TRP A 114 -8.48 -4.51 -3.09
N TYR A 115 -7.77 -5.31 -2.31
CA TYR A 115 -7.64 -6.73 -2.57
C TYR A 115 -7.87 -7.53 -1.30
N VAL A 116 -8.22 -8.79 -1.51
CA VAL A 116 -8.19 -9.84 -0.51
C VAL A 116 -7.47 -11.04 -1.09
N MET A 117 -6.65 -11.68 -0.28
CA MET A 117 -5.89 -12.88 -0.60
C MET A 117 -6.10 -13.89 0.52
N GLY A 118 -6.47 -15.11 0.15
CA GLY A 118 -6.45 -16.26 1.03
C GLY A 118 -5.42 -17.28 0.55
N GLY A 119 -4.70 -17.88 1.48
CA GLY A 119 -3.74 -18.94 1.24
C GLY A 119 -3.81 -20.00 2.32
N TRP A 120 -3.50 -21.24 1.96
CA TRP A 120 -3.49 -22.36 2.90
C TRP A 120 -2.19 -23.15 2.75
N HIS A 121 -1.39 -23.24 3.79
CA HIS A 121 -0.20 -24.08 3.87
C HIS A 121 -0.62 -25.55 4.03
N ALA A 122 -1.09 -26.16 2.94
CA ALA A 122 -1.51 -27.55 2.90
C ALA A 122 -0.37 -28.51 3.28
N THR A 123 0.88 -28.17 2.91
CA THR A 123 2.09 -28.84 3.40
C THR A 123 3.19 -27.81 3.67
N ARG A 124 4.33 -28.25 4.24
CA ARG A 124 5.52 -27.39 4.42
C ARG A 124 6.06 -26.80 3.11
N SER A 125 5.70 -27.39 1.97
CA SER A 125 6.23 -27.04 0.65
C SER A 125 5.16 -26.62 -0.34
N PHE A 126 3.87 -26.69 -0.01
CA PHE A 126 2.78 -26.40 -0.94
C PHE A 126 1.76 -25.48 -0.31
N THR A 127 1.53 -24.33 -0.94
CA THR A 127 0.58 -23.31 -0.49
C THR A 127 -0.28 -22.83 -1.65
N PRO A 128 -1.48 -23.38 -1.88
CA PRO A 128 -2.48 -22.76 -2.75
C PRO A 128 -2.82 -21.35 -2.25
N VAL A 129 -3.01 -20.43 -3.20
CA VAL A 129 -3.36 -19.04 -2.95
C VAL A 129 -4.42 -18.57 -3.95
N VAL A 130 -5.36 -17.77 -3.47
CA VAL A 130 -6.34 -17.08 -4.29
C VAL A 130 -6.33 -15.61 -3.88
N ARG A 131 -6.29 -14.72 -4.86
CA ARG A 131 -6.39 -13.28 -4.68
C ARG A 131 -7.52 -12.74 -5.54
N TYR A 132 -8.31 -11.87 -4.95
CA TYR A 132 -9.27 -11.04 -5.67
C TYR A 132 -8.92 -9.59 -5.43
N ASP A 133 -8.75 -8.83 -6.50
CA ASP A 133 -8.46 -7.40 -6.45
C ASP A 133 -9.46 -6.61 -7.29
N THR A 134 -9.81 -5.42 -6.81
CA THR A 134 -10.63 -4.44 -7.49
C THR A 134 -9.95 -3.09 -7.41
N PHE A 135 -9.87 -2.40 -8.55
CA PHE A 135 -9.34 -1.05 -8.63
C PHE A 135 -10.31 -0.17 -9.43
N LEU A 136 -10.57 1.02 -8.93
CA LEU A 136 -11.31 2.08 -9.60
C LEU A 136 -10.36 3.25 -9.79
N GLU A 137 -10.11 3.60 -11.05
CA GLU A 137 -9.33 4.79 -11.39
C GLU A 137 -10.08 6.05 -10.95
N GLN A 138 -11.41 6.06 -11.06
CA GLN A 138 -12.28 7.12 -10.57
C GLN A 138 -13.44 6.51 -9.78
N VAL A 139 -13.49 6.75 -8.47
CA VAL A 139 -14.55 6.22 -7.59
C VAL A 139 -15.94 6.72 -8.01
N SER A 140 -16.02 7.94 -8.55
CA SER A 140 -17.27 8.53 -9.07
C SER A 140 -17.74 7.92 -10.40
N VAL A 141 -16.88 7.17 -11.11
CA VAL A 141 -17.19 6.60 -12.42
C VAL A 141 -17.05 5.08 -12.35
N SER A 142 -18.17 4.41 -12.12
CA SER A 142 -18.23 2.96 -11.92
C SER A 142 -17.72 2.14 -13.12
N SER A 143 -17.73 2.70 -14.34
CA SER A 143 -17.19 2.05 -15.54
C SER A 143 -15.67 1.92 -15.56
N THR A 144 -14.96 2.63 -14.67
CA THR A 144 -13.50 2.50 -14.50
C THR A 144 -13.10 1.35 -13.59
N ARG A 145 -14.08 0.58 -13.07
CA ARG A 145 -13.83 -0.54 -12.18
C ARG A 145 -13.21 -1.71 -12.95
N GLN A 146 -11.96 -2.00 -12.63
CA GLN A 146 -11.28 -3.22 -13.04
C GLN A 146 -11.29 -4.21 -11.87
N SER A 147 -11.69 -5.45 -12.12
CA SER A 147 -11.66 -6.52 -11.10
C SER A 147 -10.93 -7.73 -11.66
N ASN A 148 -9.96 -8.25 -10.91
CA ASN A 148 -9.17 -9.40 -11.31
C ASN A 148 -9.26 -10.48 -10.24
N CYS A 149 -9.33 -11.74 -10.68
CA CYS A 149 -9.21 -12.91 -9.82
C CYS A 149 -7.97 -13.68 -10.26
N THR A 150 -7.05 -13.92 -9.33
CA THR A 150 -5.84 -14.69 -9.58
C THR A 150 -5.84 -15.88 -8.65
N ALA A 151 -5.81 -17.08 -9.21
CA ALA A 151 -5.60 -18.31 -8.47
C ALA A 151 -4.23 -18.87 -8.83
N GLY A 152 -3.53 -19.42 -7.85
CA GLY A 152 -2.22 -20.02 -8.04
C GLY A 152 -1.83 -20.87 -6.84
N PHE A 153 -0.59 -21.31 -6.85
CA PHE A 153 0.01 -22.01 -5.74
C PHE A 153 1.49 -21.65 -5.67
N ILE A 154 2.06 -21.79 -4.48
CA ILE A 154 3.49 -21.66 -4.23
C ILE A 154 4.01 -23.04 -3.93
N TRP A 155 5.03 -23.49 -4.68
CA TRP A 155 5.73 -24.73 -4.40
C TRP A 155 7.18 -24.43 -3.99
N GLN A 156 7.51 -24.79 -2.75
CA GLN A 156 8.83 -24.57 -2.16
C GLN A 156 9.41 -25.92 -1.68
N PRO A 157 9.91 -26.77 -2.59
CA PRO A 157 10.46 -28.08 -2.25
C PRO A 157 11.79 -27.98 -1.49
N VAL A 158 12.54 -26.90 -1.69
CA VAL A 158 13.82 -26.62 -1.02
C VAL A 158 13.79 -25.20 -0.47
N ARG A 159 14.41 -24.97 0.69
CA ARG A 159 14.32 -23.70 1.46
C ARG A 159 14.69 -22.44 0.66
N TYR A 160 15.48 -22.57 -0.41
CA TYR A 160 15.98 -21.47 -1.25
C TYR A 160 15.42 -21.44 -2.68
N LEU A 161 14.59 -22.41 -3.06
CA LEU A 161 13.97 -22.46 -4.39
C LEU A 161 12.46 -22.31 -4.26
N ARG A 162 11.94 -21.24 -4.84
CA ARG A 162 10.51 -20.96 -4.95
C ARG A 162 10.12 -21.00 -6.42
N CYS A 163 9.16 -21.85 -6.75
CA CYS A 163 8.54 -21.95 -8.07
C CYS A 163 7.05 -21.63 -7.97
#